data_AF-A0A667FQI3-F1
#
_entry.id   AF-A0A667FQI3-F1
#
_cell.length_a   1.000
_cell.length_b   1.000
_cell.length_c   1.000
_cell.angle_alpha   90.00
_cell.angle_beta   90.00
_cell.angle_gamma   90.00
#
_symmetry.space_group_name_H-M   'P 1'
#
loop_
_entity.id
_entity.type
_entity.pdbx_description
1 polymer ?
#
loop_
_entity_poly.entity_id
_entity_poly.type
_entity_poly.pdbx_seq_one_letter_code
_entity_poly.pdbx_strand_id
1 'polypeptide(L)'
;MNSLLLSAWFGHLQILQILVNSGAKIHCKNKDGLTLLHCAAQKGHVPVLAFIMEDLEDVPLDQADKLGRTAFHRAAEHGQLDALDFLVGSGCEHSVKDKEGNTALHLAASRGHLTVLQRLVDIRLDLEEQNVEGLTALHAAVEGSHPDCVQLLLEAGSSVNALTQKKQSCLHYAALGGSEDVARALIHAGGHTNIADHQGASPMHLAVRHNFPALVQLLIDAGSDLDATDNRQQTPLHLAAEHAWQDIAEMLLVTGVNLNLRDKDHVLCRDPRDPSGKNLTFKQDHRQETQQFHSVLWRLASRHLRPQEWKKLAYCWEFTEAHVHAIEQQWTGIKSYQEHGHRMLLIWLHGVAIAGENPNKALFEGLVAIGRRDLAESIRKKANADPGTPRRCTAM
;
A
#
# COMPACT_ATOMS: atom_id res chain seq x y z
N MET A 1 -9.47 40.66 -11.10
CA MET A 1 -10.36 40.42 -12.25
C MET A 1 -11.04 41.73 -12.59
N ASN A 2 -11.35 42.01 -13.87
CA ASN A 2 -12.16 43.17 -14.25
C ASN A 2 -13.66 42.85 -14.05
N SER A 3 -14.54 43.84 -14.22
CA SER A 3 -16.00 43.67 -14.05
C SER A 3 -16.58 42.57 -14.95
N LEU A 4 -16.08 42.44 -16.18
CA LEU A 4 -16.52 41.43 -17.14
C LEU A 4 -16.23 40.01 -16.62
N LEU A 5 -14.99 39.73 -16.21
CA LEU A 5 -14.62 38.43 -15.64
C LEU A 5 -15.34 38.12 -14.33
N LEU A 6 -15.62 39.13 -13.50
CA LEU A 6 -16.40 38.95 -12.27
C LEU A 6 -17.86 38.58 -12.58
N SER A 7 -18.47 39.21 -13.59
CA SER A 7 -19.84 38.84 -14.00
C SER A 7 -19.94 37.39 -14.46
N ALA A 8 -18.93 36.90 -15.19
CA ALA A 8 -18.86 35.48 -15.58
C ALA A 8 -18.59 34.56 -14.38
N TRP A 9 -17.71 34.95 -13.46
CA TRP A 9 -17.36 34.19 -12.26
C TRP A 9 -18.53 34.01 -11.29
N PHE A 10 -19.42 35.00 -11.18
CA PHE A 10 -20.60 34.93 -10.31
C PHE A 10 -21.89 34.55 -11.05
N GLY A 11 -21.82 34.27 -12.36
CA GLY A 11 -22.97 33.82 -13.14
C GLY A 11 -24.00 34.91 -13.43
N HIS A 12 -23.61 36.19 -13.38
CA HIS A 12 -24.51 37.32 -13.58
C HIS A 12 -24.69 37.64 -15.07
N LEU A 13 -25.46 36.79 -15.77
CA LEU A 13 -25.68 36.90 -17.22
C LEU A 13 -26.19 38.28 -17.66
N GLN A 14 -27.17 38.88 -16.95
CA GLN A 14 -27.69 40.19 -17.36
C GLN A 14 -26.61 41.29 -17.24
N ILE A 15 -25.77 41.24 -16.21
CA ILE A 15 -24.67 42.21 -16.04
C ILE A 15 -23.63 42.00 -17.15
N LEU A 16 -23.30 40.75 -17.46
CA LEU A 16 -22.38 40.41 -18.55
C LEU A 16 -22.89 40.97 -19.88
N GLN A 17 -24.17 40.76 -20.21
CA GLN A 17 -24.80 41.28 -21.42
C GLN A 17 -24.77 42.82 -21.47
N ILE A 18 -25.08 43.52 -20.37
CA ILE A 18 -25.00 44.98 -20.30
C ILE A 18 -23.57 45.45 -20.57
N LEU A 19 -22.57 44.80 -19.97
CA LEU A 19 -21.16 45.16 -20.15
C LEU A 19 -20.70 44.94 -21.60
N VAL A 20 -21.06 43.82 -22.21
CA VAL A 20 -20.74 43.52 -23.62
C VAL A 20 -21.41 44.54 -24.55
N ASN A 21 -22.71 44.80 -24.38
CA ASN A 21 -23.46 45.79 -25.18
C ASN A 21 -22.93 47.22 -25.01
N SER A 22 -22.25 47.51 -23.89
CA SER A 22 -21.57 48.78 -23.64
C SER A 22 -20.16 48.87 -24.24
N GLY A 23 -19.73 47.87 -25.00
CA GLY A 23 -18.41 47.83 -25.66
C GLY A 23 -17.27 47.36 -24.76
N ALA A 24 -17.54 46.58 -23.70
CA ALA A 24 -16.48 45.98 -22.90
C ALA A 24 -15.60 45.02 -23.73
N LYS A 25 -14.29 45.08 -23.51
CA LYS A 25 -13.32 44.21 -24.21
C LYS A 25 -13.48 42.75 -23.76
N ILE A 26 -14.03 41.91 -24.62
CA ILE A 26 -14.33 40.48 -24.34
C ILE A 26 -13.08 39.61 -24.20
N HIS A 27 -11.99 39.92 -24.92
CA HIS A 27 -10.73 39.15 -24.87
C HIS A 27 -9.83 39.52 -23.69
N CYS A 28 -10.43 39.75 -22.51
CA CYS A 28 -9.68 40.03 -21.30
C CYS A 28 -9.27 38.74 -20.57
N LYS A 29 -8.07 38.75 -19.97
CA LYS A 29 -7.55 37.67 -19.13
C LYS A 29 -7.19 38.20 -17.74
N ASN A 30 -7.37 37.39 -16.71
CA ASN A 30 -6.89 37.73 -15.36
C ASN A 30 -5.37 37.47 -15.22
N LYS A 31 -4.83 37.64 -14.01
CA LYS A 31 -3.40 37.38 -13.72
C LYS A 31 -2.99 35.93 -13.97
N ASP A 32 -3.93 34.99 -13.96
CA ASP A 32 -3.70 33.55 -14.15
C ASP A 32 -3.98 33.11 -15.60
N GLY A 33 -4.32 34.05 -16.49
CA GLY A 33 -4.67 33.76 -17.88
C GLY A 33 -6.13 33.35 -18.10
N LEU A 34 -6.97 33.35 -17.07
CA LEU A 34 -8.37 32.94 -17.17
C LEU A 34 -9.18 33.95 -18.00
N THR A 35 -9.92 33.43 -18.97
CA THR A 35 -10.91 34.15 -19.80
C THR A 35 -12.31 34.05 -19.17
N LEU A 36 -13.31 34.68 -19.81
CA LEU A 36 -14.72 34.53 -19.42
C LEU A 36 -15.17 33.07 -19.39
N LEU A 37 -14.78 32.32 -20.42
CA LEU A 37 -15.14 30.91 -20.57
C LEU A 37 -14.57 30.06 -19.42
N HIS A 38 -13.32 30.30 -19.01
CA HIS A 38 -12.74 29.64 -17.84
C HIS A 38 -13.51 29.96 -16.55
N CYS A 39 -13.81 31.23 -16.30
CA CYS A 39 -14.51 31.65 -15.09
C CYS A 39 -15.91 31.02 -15.00
N ALA A 40 -16.65 31.00 -16.11
CA ALA A 40 -17.98 30.42 -16.16
C ALA A 40 -17.96 28.89 -16.03
N ALA A 41 -17.04 28.21 -16.73
CA ALA A 41 -16.88 26.75 -16.67
C ALA A 41 -16.45 26.28 -15.28
N GLN A 42 -15.49 26.97 -14.66
CA GLN A 42 -15.02 26.70 -13.30
C GLN A 42 -16.14 26.78 -12.25
N LYS A 43 -17.18 27.58 -12.49
CA LYS A 43 -18.28 27.83 -11.56
C LYS A 43 -19.61 27.23 -12.00
N GLY A 44 -19.64 26.47 -13.09
CA GLY A 44 -20.85 25.78 -13.53
C GLY A 44 -21.93 26.69 -14.12
N HIS A 45 -21.59 27.89 -14.58
CA HIS A 45 -22.58 28.87 -15.04
C HIS A 45 -22.96 28.65 -16.51
N VAL A 46 -23.76 27.60 -16.78
CA VAL A 46 -24.19 27.22 -18.13
C VAL A 46 -24.85 28.36 -18.93
N PRO A 47 -25.76 29.19 -18.37
CA PRO A 47 -26.33 30.31 -19.13
C PRO A 47 -25.29 31.34 -19.57
N VAL A 48 -24.23 31.52 -18.77
CA VAL A 48 -23.10 32.38 -19.14
C VAL A 48 -22.24 31.71 -20.20
N LEU A 49 -22.00 30.40 -20.11
CA LEU A 49 -21.29 29.63 -21.14
C LEU A 49 -22.01 29.72 -22.50
N ALA A 50 -23.33 29.50 -22.50
CA ALA A 50 -24.16 29.60 -23.70
C ALA A 50 -24.05 30.98 -24.34
N PHE A 51 -24.23 32.05 -23.56
CA PHE A 51 -24.04 33.41 -24.06
C PHE A 51 -22.63 33.65 -24.64
N ILE A 52 -21.58 33.15 -23.97
CA ILE A 52 -20.20 33.32 -24.44
C ILE A 52 -19.93 32.57 -25.75
N MET A 53 -20.51 31.38 -25.93
CA MET A 53 -20.18 30.49 -27.05
C MET A 53 -21.12 30.67 -28.25
N GLU A 54 -22.37 31.07 -28.01
CA GLU A 54 -23.41 31.21 -29.05
C GLU A 54 -23.58 32.67 -29.51
N ASP A 55 -23.50 33.64 -28.59
CA ASP A 55 -23.81 35.05 -28.89
C ASP A 55 -22.57 35.93 -29.11
N LEU A 56 -21.38 35.52 -28.65
CA LEU A 56 -20.14 36.27 -28.85
C LEU A 56 -19.35 35.74 -30.05
N GLU A 57 -18.98 36.64 -30.95
CA GLU A 57 -18.10 36.34 -32.08
C GLU A 57 -16.63 36.23 -31.64
N ASP A 58 -15.84 35.44 -32.37
CA ASP A 58 -14.38 35.30 -32.23
C ASP A 58 -13.86 34.83 -30.85
N VAL A 59 -14.66 34.12 -30.05
CA VAL A 59 -14.18 33.56 -28.77
C VAL A 59 -13.42 32.25 -29.00
N PRO A 60 -12.10 32.18 -28.71
CA PRO A 60 -11.36 30.93 -28.82
C PRO A 60 -11.75 29.96 -27.69
N LEU A 61 -12.41 28.86 -28.04
CA LEU A 61 -12.96 27.88 -27.08
C LEU A 61 -11.86 27.14 -26.31
N ASP A 62 -10.81 26.72 -27.02
CA ASP A 62 -9.69 25.94 -26.46
C ASP A 62 -8.51 26.82 -26.03
N GLN A 63 -8.77 28.10 -25.76
CA GLN A 63 -7.75 28.98 -25.21
C GLN A 63 -7.28 28.42 -23.86
N ALA A 64 -5.98 28.16 -23.75
CA ALA A 64 -5.38 27.75 -22.49
C ALA A 64 -5.06 28.96 -21.57
N ASP A 65 -5.17 28.73 -20.26
CA ASP A 65 -4.68 29.62 -19.21
C ASP A 65 -3.16 29.46 -18.97
N LYS A 66 -2.62 30.06 -17.89
CA LYS A 66 -1.19 29.96 -17.59
C LYS A 66 -0.71 28.57 -17.21
N LEU A 67 -1.59 27.66 -16.80
CA LEU A 67 -1.28 26.26 -16.52
C LEU A 67 -1.46 25.38 -17.75
N GLY A 68 -1.86 25.93 -18.90
CA GLY A 68 -2.20 25.12 -20.07
C GLY A 68 -3.62 24.57 -20.04
N ARG A 69 -4.45 24.96 -19.06
CA ARG A 69 -5.80 24.42 -18.88
C ARG A 69 -6.80 25.20 -19.69
N THR A 70 -7.71 24.49 -20.35
CA THR A 70 -8.87 25.06 -21.07
C THR A 70 -10.08 25.20 -20.14
N ALA A 71 -11.18 25.78 -20.62
CA ALA A 71 -12.44 25.79 -19.89
C ALA A 71 -12.94 24.38 -19.53
N PHE A 72 -12.74 23.41 -20.43
CA PHE A 72 -13.06 21.99 -20.21
C PHE A 72 -12.30 21.40 -19.01
N HIS A 73 -10.99 21.67 -18.92
CA HIS A 73 -10.19 21.29 -17.75
C HIS A 73 -10.71 21.91 -16.46
N ARG A 74 -11.12 23.18 -16.50
CA ARG A 74 -11.63 23.89 -15.31
C ARG A 74 -13.00 23.36 -14.85
N ALA A 75 -13.89 23.00 -15.78
CA ALA A 75 -15.14 22.33 -15.44
C ALA A 75 -14.86 20.97 -14.76
N ALA A 76 -13.93 20.19 -15.31
CA ALA A 76 -13.56 18.89 -14.77
C ALA A 76 -12.87 18.96 -13.39
N GLU A 77 -11.88 19.85 -13.23
CA GLU A 77 -11.15 20.07 -11.97
C GLU A 77 -12.06 20.53 -10.82
N HIS A 78 -13.16 21.20 -11.13
CA HIS A 78 -14.08 21.76 -10.14
C HIS A 78 -15.43 21.03 -10.05
N GLY A 79 -15.57 19.87 -10.69
CA GLY A 79 -16.74 19.01 -10.53
C GLY A 79 -18.01 19.57 -11.15
N GLN A 80 -17.90 20.45 -12.16
CA GLN A 80 -19.04 21.15 -12.76
C GLN A 80 -19.61 20.33 -13.92
N LEU A 81 -20.45 19.33 -13.60
CA LEU A 81 -21.02 18.40 -14.59
C LEU A 81 -21.83 19.12 -15.69
N ASP A 82 -22.75 20.02 -15.33
CA ASP A 82 -23.59 20.70 -16.32
C ASP A 82 -22.77 21.57 -17.29
N ALA A 83 -21.73 22.23 -16.78
CA ALA A 83 -20.79 22.98 -17.62
C ALA A 83 -19.94 22.06 -18.49
N LEU A 84 -19.51 20.91 -17.97
CA LEU A 84 -18.79 19.90 -18.74
C LEU A 84 -19.65 19.39 -19.90
N ASP A 85 -20.91 19.00 -19.63
CA ASP A 85 -21.85 18.52 -20.63
C ASP A 85 -22.14 19.56 -21.71
N PHE A 86 -22.31 20.81 -21.31
CA PHE A 86 -22.46 21.91 -22.24
C PHE A 86 -21.23 22.04 -23.16
N LEU A 87 -20.02 22.01 -22.59
CA LEU A 87 -18.78 22.09 -23.36
C LEU A 87 -18.60 20.89 -24.31
N VAL A 88 -19.01 19.67 -23.89
CA VAL A 88 -19.01 18.48 -24.76
C VAL A 88 -19.88 18.66 -25.99
N GLY A 89 -21.05 19.28 -25.84
CA GLY A 89 -21.96 19.56 -26.96
C GLY A 89 -21.51 20.70 -27.87
N SER A 90 -20.54 21.50 -27.44
CA SER A 90 -20.20 22.79 -28.06
C SER A 90 -18.94 22.75 -28.94
N GLY A 91 -18.40 21.55 -29.21
CA GLY A 91 -17.28 21.35 -30.14
C GLY A 91 -15.89 21.69 -29.59
N CYS A 92 -15.72 21.82 -28.26
CA CYS A 92 -14.41 21.95 -27.63
C CYS A 92 -13.54 20.71 -27.84
N GLU A 93 -12.22 20.89 -27.86
CA GLU A 93 -11.30 19.75 -27.90
C GLU A 93 -11.16 19.14 -26.48
N HIS A 94 -11.52 17.86 -26.34
CA HIS A 94 -11.52 17.16 -25.05
C HIS A 94 -10.18 16.48 -24.72
N SER A 95 -9.33 16.27 -25.73
CA SER A 95 -8.02 15.59 -25.63
C SER A 95 -6.85 16.52 -25.30
N VAL A 96 -7.12 17.81 -25.09
CA VAL A 96 -6.07 18.79 -24.75
C VAL A 96 -5.38 18.39 -23.44
N LYS A 97 -4.07 18.60 -23.38
CA LYS A 97 -3.27 18.40 -22.17
C LYS A 97 -2.80 19.74 -21.62
N ASP A 98 -2.82 19.86 -20.29
CA ASP A 98 -2.22 21.00 -19.60
C ASP A 98 -0.68 20.93 -19.60
N LYS A 99 -0.01 21.90 -18.96
CA LYS A 99 1.47 21.96 -18.97
C LYS A 99 2.13 20.79 -18.26
N GLU A 100 1.44 20.16 -17.33
CA GLU A 100 1.87 18.96 -16.65
C GLU A 100 1.44 17.69 -17.41
N GLY A 101 0.86 17.83 -18.61
CA GLY A 101 0.40 16.72 -19.43
C GLY A 101 -0.92 16.12 -18.96
N ASN A 102 -1.62 16.74 -18.00
CA ASN A 102 -2.88 16.24 -17.48
C ASN A 102 -4.01 16.53 -18.46
N THR A 103 -4.86 15.54 -18.67
CA THR A 103 -6.17 15.71 -19.33
C THR A 103 -7.24 16.08 -18.29
N ALA A 104 -8.43 16.47 -18.76
CA ALA A 104 -9.60 16.65 -17.88
C ALA A 104 -9.90 15.41 -17.00
N LEU A 105 -9.63 14.20 -17.52
CA LEU A 105 -9.80 12.94 -16.80
C LEU A 105 -8.90 12.85 -15.56
N HIS A 106 -7.63 13.24 -15.69
CA HIS A 106 -6.68 13.30 -14.57
C HIS A 106 -7.13 14.29 -13.50
N LEU A 107 -7.61 15.47 -13.91
CA LEU A 107 -8.04 16.52 -12.99
C LEU A 107 -9.32 16.13 -12.24
N ALA A 108 -10.30 15.52 -12.92
CA ALA A 108 -11.51 15.03 -12.26
C ALA A 108 -11.20 13.88 -11.28
N ALA A 109 -10.33 12.95 -11.68
CA ALA A 109 -9.90 11.82 -10.87
C ALA A 109 -9.15 12.25 -9.61
N SER A 110 -8.15 13.14 -9.72
CA SER A 110 -7.38 13.64 -8.56
C SER A 110 -8.23 14.42 -7.54
N ARG A 111 -9.33 15.01 -7.98
CA ARG A 111 -10.25 15.78 -7.13
C ARG A 111 -11.44 14.97 -6.62
N GLY A 112 -11.58 13.71 -7.04
CA GLY A 112 -12.65 12.83 -6.57
C GLY A 112 -14.03 13.17 -7.13
N HIS A 113 -14.09 13.83 -8.29
CA HIS A 113 -15.36 14.25 -8.89
C HIS A 113 -16.00 13.11 -9.68
N LEU A 114 -16.58 12.14 -8.97
CA LEU A 114 -17.11 10.88 -9.52
C LEU A 114 -18.07 11.08 -10.70
N THR A 115 -19.03 11.99 -10.60
CA THR A 115 -20.04 12.21 -11.64
C THR A 115 -19.46 12.80 -12.92
N VAL A 116 -18.52 13.75 -12.78
CA VAL A 116 -17.74 14.31 -13.90
C VAL A 116 -16.85 13.22 -14.50
N LEU A 117 -16.19 12.42 -13.66
CA LEU A 117 -15.32 11.34 -14.11
C LEU A 117 -16.11 10.30 -14.92
N GLN A 118 -17.28 9.87 -14.44
CA GLN A 118 -18.19 8.99 -15.18
C GLN A 118 -18.50 9.56 -16.56
N ARG A 119 -18.84 10.85 -16.62
CA ARG A 119 -19.18 11.49 -17.88
C ARG A 119 -18.01 11.52 -18.87
N LEU A 120 -16.79 11.75 -18.37
CA LEU A 120 -15.56 11.71 -19.17
C LEU A 120 -15.26 10.30 -19.72
N VAL A 121 -15.56 9.25 -18.94
CA VAL A 121 -15.49 7.86 -19.41
C VAL A 121 -16.57 7.56 -20.47
N ASP A 122 -17.77 8.12 -20.31
CA ASP A 122 -18.88 7.90 -21.24
C ASP A 122 -18.61 8.50 -22.63
N ILE A 123 -17.90 9.64 -22.70
CA ILE A 123 -17.44 10.22 -23.97
C ILE A 123 -16.21 9.52 -24.55
N ARG A 124 -15.76 8.40 -23.95
CA ARG A 124 -14.67 7.53 -24.43
C ARG A 124 -13.31 8.25 -24.53
N LEU A 125 -12.98 9.10 -23.56
CA LEU A 125 -11.60 9.55 -23.42
C LEU A 125 -10.67 8.37 -23.13
N ASP A 126 -9.44 8.45 -23.65
CA ASP A 126 -8.44 7.42 -23.38
C ASP A 126 -8.03 7.44 -21.89
N LEU A 127 -8.27 6.32 -21.22
CA LEU A 127 -8.01 6.12 -19.80
C LEU A 127 -6.51 5.90 -19.50
N GLU A 128 -5.76 5.48 -20.53
CA GLU A 128 -4.34 5.11 -20.42
C GLU A 128 -3.41 6.27 -20.80
N GLU A 129 -3.97 7.43 -21.11
CA GLU A 129 -3.19 8.65 -21.33
C GLU A 129 -2.32 8.96 -20.12
N GLN A 130 -1.05 9.22 -20.39
CA GLN A 130 -0.06 9.53 -19.37
C GLN A 130 0.29 11.02 -19.38
N ASN A 131 0.40 11.59 -18.18
CA ASN A 131 0.94 12.92 -17.98
C ASN A 131 2.49 12.93 -18.01
N VAL A 132 3.12 14.08 -17.76
CA VAL A 132 4.60 14.19 -17.85
C VAL A 132 5.36 13.29 -16.87
N GLU A 133 4.73 12.87 -15.77
CA GLU A 133 5.30 11.96 -14.79
C GLU A 133 4.95 10.48 -15.07
N GLY A 134 4.20 10.21 -16.14
CA GLY A 134 3.72 8.86 -16.47
C GLY A 134 2.49 8.45 -15.67
N LEU A 135 1.83 9.37 -14.95
CA LEU A 135 0.61 9.08 -14.22
C LEU A 135 -0.55 8.96 -15.20
N THR A 136 -1.40 7.95 -14.98
CA THR A 136 -2.73 7.83 -15.62
C THR A 136 -3.80 8.43 -14.72
N ALA A 137 -5.04 8.55 -15.21
CA ALA A 137 -6.17 8.99 -14.37
C ALA A 137 -6.40 8.07 -13.16
N LEU A 138 -6.13 6.77 -13.29
CA LEU A 138 -6.21 5.82 -12.17
C LEU A 138 -5.18 6.18 -11.08
N HIS A 139 -3.94 6.49 -11.45
CA HIS A 139 -2.95 6.94 -10.48
C HIS A 139 -3.38 8.23 -9.77
N ALA A 140 -3.96 9.18 -10.51
CA ALA A 140 -4.46 10.44 -9.94
C ALA A 140 -5.59 10.20 -8.92
N ALA A 141 -6.54 9.30 -9.20
CA ALA A 141 -7.59 8.93 -8.24
C ALA A 141 -7.02 8.25 -6.98
N VAL A 142 -6.00 7.40 -7.15
CA VAL A 142 -5.33 6.71 -6.03
C VAL A 142 -4.55 7.70 -5.16
N GLU A 143 -3.79 8.61 -5.77
CA GLU A 143 -3.04 9.65 -5.05
C GLU A 143 -3.98 10.56 -4.24
N GLY A 144 -5.15 10.90 -4.81
CA GLY A 144 -6.21 11.63 -4.12
C GLY A 144 -6.98 10.82 -3.07
N SER A 145 -6.74 9.51 -2.95
CA SER A 145 -7.47 8.57 -2.08
C SER A 145 -8.98 8.55 -2.31
N HIS A 146 -9.42 8.50 -3.57
CA HIS A 146 -10.84 8.51 -3.96
C HIS A 146 -11.31 7.10 -4.40
N PRO A 147 -11.74 6.22 -3.48
CA PRO A 147 -12.05 4.82 -3.78
C PRO A 147 -13.15 4.65 -4.83
N ASP A 148 -14.19 5.48 -4.80
CA ASP A 148 -15.27 5.41 -5.79
C ASP A 148 -14.77 5.71 -7.21
N CYS A 149 -13.85 6.67 -7.35
CA CYS A 149 -13.24 7.01 -8.64
C CYS A 149 -12.29 5.90 -9.11
N VAL A 150 -11.55 5.28 -8.19
CA VAL A 150 -10.70 4.11 -8.46
C VAL A 150 -11.55 2.96 -8.98
N GLN A 151 -12.64 2.64 -8.30
CA GLN A 151 -13.55 1.57 -8.71
C GLN A 151 -14.14 1.84 -10.10
N LEU A 152 -14.64 3.05 -10.35
CA LEU A 152 -15.18 3.44 -11.65
C LEU A 152 -14.16 3.25 -12.78
N LEU A 153 -12.92 3.70 -12.58
CA LEU A 153 -11.87 3.58 -13.60
C LEU A 153 -11.48 2.12 -13.86
N LEU A 154 -11.39 1.30 -12.81
CA LEU A 154 -11.13 -0.14 -12.94
C LEU A 154 -12.26 -0.86 -13.68
N GLU A 155 -13.52 -0.54 -13.38
CA GLU A 155 -14.70 -1.08 -14.07
C GLU A 155 -14.76 -0.62 -15.54
N ALA A 156 -14.28 0.59 -15.83
CA ALA A 156 -14.16 1.13 -17.18
C ALA A 156 -12.99 0.50 -17.99
N GLY A 157 -12.16 -0.34 -17.37
CA GLY A 157 -11.09 -1.08 -18.03
C GLY A 157 -9.70 -0.42 -17.92
N SER A 158 -9.49 0.52 -17.00
CA SER A 158 -8.16 1.06 -16.73
C SER A 158 -7.16 -0.02 -16.30
N SER A 159 -5.92 0.09 -16.78
CA SER A 159 -4.84 -0.82 -16.42
C SER A 159 -4.39 -0.59 -14.98
N VAL A 160 -4.75 -1.51 -14.09
CA VAL A 160 -4.29 -1.51 -12.68
C VAL A 160 -2.76 -1.59 -12.52
N ASN A 161 -2.08 -2.14 -13.54
CA ASN A 161 -0.65 -2.41 -13.53
C ASN A 161 0.17 -1.40 -14.37
N ALA A 162 -0.45 -0.30 -14.81
CA ALA A 162 0.29 0.79 -15.44
C ALA A 162 1.38 1.32 -14.50
N LEU A 163 2.53 1.70 -15.09
CA LEU A 163 3.69 2.21 -14.36
C LEU A 163 3.98 3.65 -14.75
N THR A 164 4.33 4.46 -13.75
CA THR A 164 4.82 5.82 -13.96
C THR A 164 6.25 5.84 -14.48
N GLN A 165 6.77 7.03 -14.80
CA GLN A 165 8.17 7.21 -15.18
C GLN A 165 9.14 6.81 -14.06
N LYS A 166 8.67 6.68 -12.81
CA LYS A 166 9.45 6.20 -11.66
C LYS A 166 9.30 4.69 -11.40
N LYS A 167 8.69 3.95 -12.35
CA LYS A 167 8.27 2.54 -12.21
C LYS A 167 7.35 2.30 -11.00
N GLN A 168 6.60 3.31 -10.58
CA GLN A 168 5.64 3.18 -9.50
C GLN A 168 4.31 2.72 -10.09
N SER A 169 3.70 1.72 -9.48
CA SER A 169 2.33 1.28 -9.78
C SER A 169 1.31 2.04 -8.91
N CYS A 170 0.03 1.94 -9.24
CA CYS A 170 -1.05 2.45 -8.38
C CYS A 170 -0.93 1.94 -6.93
N LEU A 171 -0.50 0.69 -6.71
CA LEU A 171 -0.35 0.15 -5.36
C LEU A 171 0.79 0.84 -4.57
N HIS A 172 1.82 1.38 -5.24
CA HIS A 172 2.82 2.22 -4.57
C HIS A 172 2.20 3.51 -4.06
N TYR A 173 1.35 4.17 -4.85
CA TYR A 173 0.66 5.39 -4.42
C TYR A 173 -0.34 5.13 -3.29
N ALA A 174 -1.08 4.01 -3.35
CA ALA A 174 -1.94 3.59 -2.25
C ALA A 174 -1.13 3.34 -0.96
N ALA A 175 0.07 2.75 -1.07
CA ALA A 175 0.96 2.54 0.06
C ALA A 175 1.63 3.81 0.59
N LEU A 176 1.89 4.81 -0.25
CA LEU A 176 2.34 6.14 0.18
C LEU A 176 1.25 6.88 0.95
N GLY A 177 -0.01 6.78 0.50
CA GLY A 177 -1.15 7.42 1.15
C GLY A 177 -1.72 6.64 2.35
N GLY A 178 -1.35 5.37 2.52
CA GLY A 178 -1.89 4.49 3.55
C GLY A 178 -3.36 4.11 3.35
N SER A 179 -3.88 4.23 2.13
CA SER A 179 -5.29 3.98 1.84
C SER A 179 -5.58 2.49 1.66
N GLU A 180 -6.11 1.86 2.71
CA GLU A 180 -6.44 0.43 2.72
C GLU A 180 -7.53 0.06 1.72
N ASP A 181 -8.58 0.86 1.62
CA ASP A 181 -9.72 0.60 0.72
C ASP A 181 -9.29 0.65 -0.74
N VAL A 182 -8.47 1.64 -1.09
CA VAL A 182 -7.91 1.76 -2.44
C VAL A 182 -6.95 0.61 -2.72
N ALA A 183 -6.05 0.28 -1.80
CA ALA A 183 -5.15 -0.87 -1.96
C ALA A 183 -5.92 -2.18 -2.12
N ARG A 184 -7.01 -2.37 -1.36
CA ARG A 184 -7.91 -3.51 -1.47
C ARG A 184 -8.51 -3.58 -2.86
N ALA A 185 -9.09 -2.49 -3.37
CA ALA A 185 -9.68 -2.44 -4.70
C ALA A 185 -8.66 -2.78 -5.80
N LEU A 186 -7.46 -2.20 -5.72
CA LEU A 186 -6.37 -2.47 -6.68
C LEU A 186 -5.93 -3.94 -6.67
N ILE A 187 -5.80 -4.56 -5.49
CA ILE A 187 -5.43 -5.97 -5.37
C ILE A 187 -6.53 -6.90 -5.90
N HIS A 188 -7.80 -6.60 -5.61
CA HIS A 188 -8.92 -7.37 -6.16
C HIS A 188 -9.01 -7.26 -7.69
N ALA A 189 -8.60 -6.13 -8.26
CA ALA A 189 -8.50 -5.94 -9.70
C ALA A 189 -7.25 -6.58 -10.34
N GLY A 190 -6.42 -7.31 -9.58
CA GLY A 190 -5.24 -7.99 -10.09
C GLY A 190 -3.96 -7.14 -10.12
N GLY A 191 -3.89 -6.11 -9.26
CA GLY A 191 -2.69 -5.30 -9.07
C GLY A 191 -1.51 -6.13 -8.56
N HIS A 192 -0.37 -6.05 -9.23
CA HIS A 192 0.84 -6.75 -8.81
C HIS A 192 1.43 -6.12 -7.54
N THR A 193 1.61 -6.96 -6.51
CA THR A 193 2.09 -6.53 -5.20
C THR A 193 3.61 -6.45 -5.07
N ASN A 194 4.35 -7.09 -5.98
CA ASN A 194 5.81 -7.24 -5.93
C ASN A 194 6.56 -6.39 -6.96
N ILE A 195 5.91 -5.35 -7.50
CA ILE A 195 6.59 -4.40 -8.39
C ILE A 195 7.59 -3.59 -7.58
N ALA A 196 8.80 -3.42 -8.10
CA ALA A 196 9.81 -2.55 -7.52
C ALA A 196 9.88 -1.22 -8.28
N ASP A 197 9.87 -0.10 -7.55
CA ASP A 197 10.07 1.22 -8.11
C ASP A 197 11.55 1.49 -8.49
N HIS A 198 11.87 2.72 -8.90
CA HIS A 198 13.25 3.14 -9.19
C HIS A 198 14.25 2.98 -8.04
N GLN A 199 13.77 2.97 -6.79
CA GLN A 199 14.58 2.74 -5.61
C GLN A 199 14.65 1.25 -5.23
N GLY A 200 14.04 0.37 -6.04
CA GLY A 200 13.89 -1.04 -5.71
C GLY A 200 12.82 -1.31 -4.66
N ALA A 201 12.12 -0.28 -4.17
CA ALA A 201 11.14 -0.42 -3.11
C ALA A 201 9.84 -0.98 -3.68
N SER A 202 9.27 -1.98 -3.01
CA SER A 202 7.93 -2.50 -3.30
C SER A 202 6.84 -1.75 -2.52
N PRO A 203 5.55 -1.90 -2.86
CA PRO A 203 4.46 -1.37 -2.05
C PRO A 203 4.54 -1.78 -0.58
N MET A 204 5.04 -2.99 -0.28
CA MET A 204 5.28 -3.42 1.09
C MET A 204 6.39 -2.63 1.79
N HIS A 205 7.48 -2.31 1.11
CA HIS A 205 8.52 -1.45 1.68
C HIS A 205 7.94 -0.10 2.08
N LEU A 206 7.08 0.49 1.25
CA LEU A 206 6.44 1.78 1.52
C LEU A 206 5.42 1.69 2.66
N ALA A 207 4.57 0.66 2.68
CA ALA A 207 3.60 0.43 3.75
C ALA A 207 4.27 0.23 5.11
N VAL A 208 5.38 -0.50 5.15
CA VAL A 208 6.21 -0.65 6.35
C VAL A 208 6.87 0.68 6.69
N ARG A 209 7.52 1.34 5.72
CA ARG A 209 8.25 2.61 5.92
C ARG A 209 7.41 3.72 6.54
N HIS A 210 6.11 3.74 6.25
CA HIS A 210 5.17 4.73 6.77
C HIS A 210 4.35 4.25 7.96
N ASN A 211 4.63 3.04 8.48
CA ASN A 211 3.94 2.42 9.60
C ASN A 211 2.43 2.28 9.37
N PHE A 212 2.04 1.54 8.33
CA PHE A 212 0.64 1.19 8.05
C PHE A 212 0.36 -0.31 8.30
N PRO A 213 0.22 -0.77 9.56
CA PRO A 213 0.08 -2.21 9.88
C PRO A 213 -1.07 -2.91 9.16
N ALA A 214 -2.22 -2.25 9.01
CA ALA A 214 -3.38 -2.85 8.35
C ALA A 214 -3.16 -3.02 6.83
N LEU A 215 -2.46 -2.08 6.20
CA LEU A 215 -2.03 -2.24 4.81
C LEU A 215 -0.94 -3.32 4.67
N VAL A 216 -0.02 -3.43 5.63
CA VAL A 216 0.98 -4.52 5.67
C VAL A 216 0.26 -5.86 5.77
N GLN A 217 -0.72 -6.00 6.66
CA GLN A 217 -1.53 -7.22 6.79
C GLN A 217 -2.25 -7.54 5.47
N LEU A 218 -2.84 -6.53 4.82
CA LEU A 218 -3.52 -6.70 3.54
C LEU A 218 -2.55 -7.19 2.45
N LEU A 219 -1.33 -6.65 2.40
CA LEU A 219 -0.30 -7.10 1.45
C LEU A 219 0.22 -8.51 1.77
N ILE A 220 0.33 -8.87 3.06
CA ILE A 220 0.64 -10.25 3.50
C ILE A 220 -0.44 -11.21 3.02
N ASP A 221 -1.71 -10.87 3.25
CA ASP A 221 -2.86 -11.70 2.86
C ASP A 221 -2.95 -11.85 1.33
N ALA A 222 -2.49 -10.85 0.58
CA ALA A 222 -2.37 -10.87 -0.87
C ALA A 222 -1.16 -11.68 -1.39
N GLY A 223 -0.35 -12.28 -0.52
CA GLY A 223 0.80 -13.09 -0.90
C GLY A 223 1.99 -12.29 -1.44
N SER A 224 2.19 -11.06 -0.94
CA SER A 224 3.35 -10.25 -1.31
C SER A 224 4.66 -10.91 -0.86
N ASP A 225 5.74 -10.68 -1.61
CA ASP A 225 7.08 -11.13 -1.27
C ASP A 225 7.63 -10.27 -0.12
N LEU A 226 7.71 -10.89 1.05
CA LEU A 226 8.15 -10.26 2.29
C LEU A 226 9.68 -10.18 2.41
N ASP A 227 10.40 -10.91 1.55
CA ASP A 227 11.87 -10.97 1.52
C ASP A 227 12.44 -10.15 0.35
N ALA A 228 11.59 -9.48 -0.44
CA ALA A 228 12.00 -8.56 -1.48
C ALA A 228 12.94 -7.49 -0.90
N THR A 229 13.99 -7.14 -1.64
CA THR A 229 14.98 -6.17 -1.18
C THR A 229 15.00 -4.91 -2.04
N ASP A 230 15.11 -3.74 -1.41
CA ASP A 230 15.30 -2.48 -2.11
C ASP A 230 16.74 -2.28 -2.62
N ASN A 231 17.04 -1.11 -3.20
CA ASN A 231 18.39 -0.79 -3.69
C ASN A 231 19.45 -0.72 -2.58
N ARG A 232 19.08 -0.70 -1.29
CA ARG A 232 19.98 -0.81 -0.14
C ARG A 232 20.11 -2.25 0.36
N GLN A 233 19.52 -3.22 -0.35
CA GLN A 233 19.35 -4.59 0.11
C GLN A 233 18.54 -4.68 1.43
N GLN A 234 17.73 -3.66 1.73
CA GLN A 234 16.87 -3.68 2.90
C GLN A 234 15.59 -4.43 2.56
N THR A 235 15.17 -5.35 3.43
CA THR A 235 13.86 -6.00 3.37
C THR A 235 12.83 -5.15 4.11
N PRO A 236 11.52 -5.43 3.96
CA PRO A 236 10.50 -4.86 4.83
C PRO A 236 10.83 -5.02 6.33
N LEU A 237 11.38 -6.16 6.75
CA LEU A 237 11.79 -6.36 8.15
C LEU A 237 12.97 -5.46 8.55
N HIS A 238 13.95 -5.24 7.67
CA HIS A 238 15.04 -4.29 7.94
C HIS A 238 14.49 -2.88 8.20
N LEU A 239 13.50 -2.43 7.40
CA LEU A 239 12.85 -1.14 7.62
C LEU A 239 12.07 -1.10 8.94
N ALA A 240 11.34 -2.17 9.28
CA ALA A 240 10.65 -2.27 10.57
C ALA A 240 11.61 -2.20 11.77
N ALA A 241 12.79 -2.80 11.66
CA ALA A 241 13.82 -2.70 12.67
C ALA A 241 14.47 -1.31 12.74
N GLU A 242 14.84 -0.72 11.59
CA GLU A 242 15.46 0.61 11.49
C GLU A 242 14.63 1.70 12.17
N HIS A 243 13.31 1.64 11.99
CA HIS A 243 12.38 2.63 12.50
C HIS A 243 11.62 2.20 13.76
N ALA A 244 11.96 1.04 14.34
CA ALA A 244 11.38 0.49 15.56
C ALA A 244 9.84 0.26 15.51
N TRP A 245 9.31 -0.19 14.36
CA TRP A 245 7.90 -0.59 14.23
C TRP A 245 7.65 -1.99 14.77
N GLN A 246 7.50 -2.08 16.09
CA GLN A 246 7.34 -3.35 16.82
C GLN A 246 6.19 -4.20 16.28
N ASP A 247 4.99 -3.62 16.10
CA ASP A 247 3.81 -4.35 15.63
C ASP A 247 4.00 -4.95 14.23
N ILE A 248 4.61 -4.18 13.33
CA ILE A 248 4.90 -4.62 11.96
C ILE A 248 6.00 -5.68 11.96
N ALA A 249 7.04 -5.52 12.79
CA ALA A 249 8.08 -6.53 12.94
C ALA A 249 7.50 -7.84 13.47
N GLU A 250 6.63 -7.81 14.49
CA GLU A 250 5.92 -9.00 14.97
C GLU A 250 5.09 -9.65 13.86
N MET A 251 4.34 -8.85 13.09
CA MET A 251 3.50 -9.31 11.98
C MET A 251 4.34 -10.04 10.92
N LEU A 252 5.45 -9.46 10.48
CA LEU A 252 6.36 -10.07 9.51
C LEU A 252 7.02 -11.35 10.07
N LEU A 253 7.45 -11.35 11.34
CA LEU A 253 8.07 -12.51 11.96
C LEU A 253 7.13 -13.73 12.03
N VAL A 254 5.83 -13.50 12.33
CA VAL A 254 4.82 -14.56 12.36
C VAL A 254 4.67 -15.23 10.99
N THR A 255 4.86 -14.49 9.91
CA THR A 255 4.76 -15.03 8.54
C THR A 255 5.98 -15.83 8.08
N GLY A 256 7.08 -15.85 8.86
CA GLY A 256 8.24 -16.68 8.59
C GLY A 256 9.26 -16.09 7.61
N VAL A 257 9.41 -14.76 7.61
CA VAL A 257 10.43 -14.03 6.83
C VAL A 257 11.86 -14.50 7.10
N ASN A 258 12.74 -14.33 6.10
CA ASN A 258 14.13 -14.77 6.21
C ASN A 258 15.00 -13.78 7.00
N LEU A 259 15.34 -14.15 8.24
CA LEU A 259 16.18 -13.36 9.15
C LEU A 259 17.66 -13.30 8.78
N ASN A 260 18.10 -14.06 7.79
CA ASN A 260 19.52 -14.13 7.42
C ASN A 260 19.90 -13.14 6.31
N LEU A 261 18.92 -12.42 5.74
CA LEU A 261 19.16 -11.40 4.75
C LEU A 261 19.92 -10.23 5.40
N ARG A 262 20.82 -9.61 4.64
CA ARG A 262 21.67 -8.52 5.11
C ARG A 262 21.54 -7.32 4.19
N ASP A 263 21.61 -6.13 4.76
CA ASP A 263 21.67 -4.90 4.00
C ASP A 263 23.07 -4.66 3.39
N LYS A 264 23.18 -3.63 2.55
CA LYS A 264 24.45 -3.22 1.93
C LYS A 264 25.45 -2.65 2.94
N ASP A 265 24.99 -2.05 4.04
CA ASP A 265 25.86 -1.34 4.99
C ASP A 265 26.68 -2.30 5.87
N HIS A 266 26.24 -3.55 6.02
CA HIS A 266 27.07 -4.60 6.62
C HIS A 266 28.40 -4.84 5.86
N VAL A 267 28.50 -4.49 4.57
CA VAL A 267 29.74 -4.62 3.80
C VAL A 267 30.77 -3.54 4.18
N LEU A 268 30.32 -2.37 4.65
CA LEU A 268 31.18 -1.25 5.05
C LEU A 268 31.70 -1.38 6.50
N CYS A 269 31.00 -2.13 7.36
CA CYS A 269 31.43 -2.42 8.74
C CYS A 269 32.34 -3.66 8.87
N ARG A 270 33.16 -3.97 7.86
CA ARG A 270 34.27 -4.94 8.04
C ARG A 270 35.46 -4.24 8.71
N ASP A 271 35.91 -4.76 9.85
CA ASP A 271 37.19 -4.36 10.46
C ASP A 271 38.33 -4.65 9.44
N PRO A 272 39.15 -3.66 9.04
CA PRO A 272 40.28 -3.87 8.12
C PRO A 272 41.35 -4.85 8.62
N ARG A 273 41.26 -5.33 9.87
CA ARG A 273 42.26 -6.16 10.54
C ARG A 273 41.96 -7.67 10.57
N ASP A 274 40.89 -8.14 9.95
CA ASP A 274 40.65 -9.59 9.79
C ASP A 274 40.59 -10.00 8.30
N PRO A 275 41.73 -10.38 7.70
CA PRO A 275 41.79 -10.94 6.34
C PRO A 275 41.36 -12.41 6.30
N SER A 276 41.04 -13.04 7.44
CA SER A 276 40.61 -14.43 7.48
C SER A 276 39.09 -14.50 7.47
N GLY A 277 38.52 -14.56 6.27
CA GLY A 277 37.11 -14.83 6.03
C GLY A 277 36.66 -16.19 6.58
N LYS A 278 36.53 -16.28 7.91
CA LYS A 278 35.73 -17.32 8.56
C LYS A 278 34.32 -16.76 8.65
N ASN A 279 33.59 -16.95 7.56
CA ASN A 279 32.13 -16.92 7.60
C ASN A 279 31.70 -17.84 8.76
N LEU A 280 31.12 -17.27 9.81
CA LEU A 280 30.23 -18.02 10.68
C LEU A 280 29.02 -18.38 9.81
N THR A 281 29.14 -19.47 9.05
CA THR A 281 28.02 -20.08 8.36
C THR A 281 27.12 -20.69 9.43
N PHE A 282 26.09 -19.96 9.82
CA PHE A 282 24.96 -20.60 10.48
C PHE A 282 24.28 -21.46 9.41
N LYS A 283 24.24 -22.78 9.60
CA LYS A 283 23.51 -23.67 8.69
C LYS A 283 22.02 -23.37 8.86
N GLN A 284 21.48 -22.70 7.85
CA GLN A 284 20.07 -22.47 7.61
C GLN A 284 19.35 -23.83 7.57
N ASP A 285 18.49 -24.14 8.54
CA ASP A 285 17.68 -25.37 8.50
C ASP A 285 16.31 -25.04 7.91
N HIS A 286 16.27 -24.90 6.59
CA HIS A 286 15.06 -24.84 5.76
C HIS A 286 14.43 -26.22 5.57
N ARG A 287 14.35 -27.01 6.64
CA ARG A 287 13.66 -28.30 6.58
C ARG A 287 12.17 -28.06 6.72
N GLN A 288 11.39 -28.80 5.93
CA GLN A 288 9.96 -29.01 6.13
C GLN A 288 9.62 -29.29 7.62
N GLU A 289 10.57 -29.91 8.33
CA GLU A 289 10.58 -30.11 9.77
C GLU A 289 10.30 -28.83 10.55
N THR A 290 10.99 -27.71 10.30
CA THR A 290 10.85 -26.45 11.07
C THR A 290 9.44 -25.85 10.93
N GLN A 291 8.87 -25.91 9.72
CA GLN A 291 7.49 -25.47 9.47
C GLN A 291 6.45 -26.41 10.11
N GLN A 292 6.67 -27.73 10.03
CA GLN A 292 5.85 -28.71 10.76
C GLN A 292 5.94 -28.48 12.27
N PHE A 293 7.12 -28.17 12.80
CA PHE A 293 7.34 -27.86 14.21
C PHE A 293 6.61 -26.60 14.65
N HIS A 294 6.67 -25.51 13.87
CA HIS A 294 5.90 -24.30 14.16
C HIS A 294 4.40 -24.61 14.24
N SER A 295 3.87 -25.41 13.31
CA SER A 295 2.46 -25.87 13.32
C SER A 295 2.12 -26.77 14.52
N VAL A 296 3.05 -27.63 14.94
CA VAL A 296 2.88 -28.52 16.11
C VAL A 296 2.91 -27.72 17.41
N LEU A 297 3.87 -26.80 17.56
CA LEU A 297 4.00 -25.94 18.75
C LEU A 297 2.83 -24.96 18.86
N TRP A 298 2.32 -24.47 17.73
CA TRP A 298 1.08 -23.69 17.69
C TRP A 298 -0.10 -24.50 18.24
N ARG A 299 -0.36 -25.70 17.71
CA ARG A 299 -1.44 -26.55 18.20
C ARG A 299 -1.26 -26.95 19.67
N LEU A 300 -0.02 -27.20 20.09
CA LEU A 300 0.31 -27.57 21.46
C LEU A 300 -0.09 -26.46 22.43
N ALA A 301 0.34 -25.23 22.14
CA ALA A 301 0.04 -24.06 22.96
C ALA A 301 -1.43 -23.64 22.90
N SER A 302 -2.03 -23.68 21.72
CA SER A 302 -3.37 -23.14 21.50
C SER A 302 -4.51 -24.10 21.84
N ARG A 303 -4.28 -25.42 21.83
CA ARG A 303 -5.36 -26.41 22.00
C ARG A 303 -5.11 -27.43 23.08
N HIS A 304 -3.85 -27.73 23.39
CA HIS A 304 -3.52 -28.91 24.17
C HIS A 304 -2.97 -28.60 25.57
N LEU A 305 -2.22 -27.51 25.75
CA LEU A 305 -1.68 -27.09 27.04
C LEU A 305 -2.70 -26.29 27.87
N ARG A 306 -2.71 -26.53 29.18
CA ARG A 306 -3.52 -25.76 30.14
C ARG A 306 -2.79 -24.46 30.56
N PRO A 307 -3.51 -23.44 31.08
CA PRO A 307 -2.97 -22.10 31.37
C PRO A 307 -1.74 -22.00 32.28
N GLN A 308 -1.40 -23.04 33.05
CA GLN A 308 -0.21 -23.07 33.92
C GLN A 308 0.82 -24.14 33.52
N GLU A 309 0.50 -24.98 32.53
CA GLU A 309 1.40 -26.04 32.07
C GLU A 309 2.56 -25.48 31.25
N TRP A 310 2.35 -24.35 30.57
CA TRP A 310 3.42 -23.69 29.82
C TRP A 310 4.55 -23.20 30.74
N LYS A 311 4.24 -22.69 31.94
CA LYS A 311 5.27 -22.25 32.90
C LYS A 311 6.14 -23.41 33.37
N LYS A 312 5.50 -24.54 33.70
CA LYS A 312 6.22 -25.77 34.08
C LYS A 312 7.14 -26.23 32.97
N LEU A 313 6.65 -26.17 31.73
CA LEU A 313 7.43 -26.50 30.54
C LEU A 313 8.61 -25.52 30.33
N ALA A 314 8.40 -24.23 30.62
CA ALA A 314 9.45 -23.21 30.63
C ALA A 314 10.58 -23.58 31.59
N TYR A 315 10.24 -23.91 32.83
CA TYR A 315 11.23 -24.26 33.84
C TYR A 315 11.94 -25.58 33.50
N CYS A 316 11.24 -26.55 32.89
CA CYS A 316 11.86 -27.78 32.37
C CYS A 316 12.87 -27.51 31.26
N TRP A 317 12.79 -26.34 30.62
CA TRP A 317 13.70 -25.88 29.58
C TRP A 317 14.64 -24.76 30.05
N GLU A 318 14.87 -24.71 31.37
CA GLU A 318 15.88 -23.85 31.99
C GLU A 318 15.62 -22.34 31.86
N PHE A 319 14.38 -21.94 31.59
CA PHE A 319 14.01 -20.53 31.72
C PHE A 319 14.08 -20.09 33.19
N THR A 320 14.72 -18.95 33.44
CA THR A 320 14.83 -18.39 34.80
C THR A 320 13.50 -17.78 35.25
N GLU A 321 13.30 -17.65 36.56
CA GLU A 321 12.16 -16.92 37.14
C GLU A 321 12.06 -15.48 36.58
N ALA A 322 13.20 -14.82 36.34
CA ALA A 322 13.21 -13.50 35.73
C ALA A 322 12.70 -13.51 34.29
N HIS A 323 12.99 -14.55 33.51
CA HIS A 323 12.44 -14.72 32.15
C HIS A 323 10.93 -14.94 32.20
N VAL A 324 10.46 -15.83 33.07
CA VAL A 324 9.02 -16.11 33.22
C VAL A 324 8.28 -14.85 33.72
N HIS A 325 8.84 -14.13 34.67
CA HIS A 325 8.25 -12.91 35.21
C HIS A 325 8.25 -11.75 34.21
N ALA A 326 9.32 -11.57 33.43
CA ALA A 326 9.36 -10.58 32.35
C ALA A 326 8.25 -10.83 31.33
N ILE A 327 8.04 -12.11 30.97
CA ILE A 327 6.96 -12.53 30.05
C ILE A 327 5.57 -12.24 30.65
N GLU A 328 5.40 -12.40 31.97
CA GLU A 328 4.14 -12.06 32.65
C GLU A 328 3.89 -10.55 32.78
N GLN A 329 4.94 -9.79 33.08
CA GLN A 329 4.85 -8.34 33.31
C GLN A 329 4.66 -7.54 32.02
N GLN A 330 5.09 -8.08 30.87
CA GLN A 330 5.03 -7.34 29.63
C GLN A 330 3.58 -7.05 29.19
N TRP A 331 2.56 -7.83 29.60
CA TRP A 331 1.16 -7.58 29.20
C TRP A 331 0.08 -8.08 30.19
N THR A 332 -0.63 -7.14 30.82
CA THR A 332 -1.84 -7.35 31.64
C THR A 332 -3.13 -7.17 30.82
N GLY A 333 -3.31 -7.96 29.75
CA GLY A 333 -4.46 -7.88 28.85
C GLY A 333 -5.09 -9.23 28.48
N ILE A 334 -6.38 -9.22 28.11
CA ILE A 334 -7.32 -10.37 28.02
C ILE A 334 -7.00 -11.39 26.89
N LYS A 335 -5.83 -11.36 26.24
CA LYS A 335 -5.48 -12.38 25.23
C LYS A 335 -5.02 -13.67 25.91
N SER A 336 -5.65 -14.79 25.52
CA SER A 336 -5.57 -16.10 26.17
C SER A 336 -4.13 -16.57 26.45
N TYR A 337 -3.89 -17.12 27.66
CA TYR A 337 -2.64 -17.77 28.08
C TYR A 337 -2.07 -18.80 27.07
N GLN A 338 -2.90 -19.28 26.16
CA GLN A 338 -2.58 -20.18 25.07
C GLN A 338 -1.64 -19.58 24.00
N GLU A 339 -1.78 -18.29 23.68
CA GLU A 339 -0.89 -17.61 22.71
C GLU A 339 0.49 -17.33 23.34
N HIS A 340 0.56 -17.21 24.66
CA HIS A 340 1.78 -16.97 25.43
C HIS A 340 2.67 -18.21 25.50
N GLY A 341 2.07 -19.37 25.77
CA GLY A 341 2.76 -20.66 25.69
C GLY A 341 3.37 -20.89 24.31
N HIS A 342 2.70 -20.41 23.24
CA HIS A 342 3.19 -20.54 21.87
C HIS A 342 4.46 -19.73 21.63
N ARG A 343 4.46 -18.44 22.00
CA ARG A 343 5.62 -17.55 21.83
C ARG A 343 6.84 -18.08 22.56
N MET A 344 6.65 -18.59 23.78
CA MET A 344 7.73 -19.21 24.55
C MET A 344 8.27 -20.49 23.89
N LEU A 345 7.38 -21.32 23.34
CA LEU A 345 7.78 -22.53 22.61
C LEU A 345 8.60 -22.21 21.37
N LEU A 346 8.31 -21.09 20.68
CA LEU A 346 9.09 -20.63 19.53
C LEU A 346 10.46 -20.07 19.94
N ILE A 347 10.52 -19.27 21.01
CA ILE A 347 11.79 -18.77 21.56
C ILE A 347 12.69 -19.94 21.98
N TRP A 348 12.12 -20.93 22.65
CA TRP A 348 12.83 -22.15 23.03
C TRP A 348 13.26 -22.97 21.82
N LEU A 349 12.37 -23.20 20.85
CA LEU A 349 12.70 -23.93 19.61
C LEU A 349 13.87 -23.26 18.89
N HIS A 350 13.88 -21.93 18.85
CA HIS A 350 14.98 -21.17 18.28
C HIS A 350 16.28 -21.41 19.05
N GLY A 351 16.25 -21.38 20.39
CA GLY A 351 17.41 -21.69 21.24
C GLY A 351 17.95 -23.12 21.06
N VAL A 352 17.07 -24.12 21.01
CA VAL A 352 17.44 -25.54 20.82
C VAL A 352 17.99 -25.79 19.41
N ALA A 353 17.41 -25.14 18.40
CA ALA A 353 17.92 -25.20 17.04
C ALA A 353 19.31 -24.55 16.93
N ILE A 354 19.54 -23.42 17.62
CA ILE A 354 20.84 -22.76 17.67
C ILE A 354 21.91 -23.62 18.36
N ALA A 355 21.52 -24.39 19.39
CA ALA A 355 22.40 -25.29 20.12
C ALA A 355 22.72 -26.61 19.35
N GLY A 356 22.08 -26.86 18.20
CA GLY A 356 22.28 -28.07 17.39
C GLY A 356 21.65 -29.35 17.97
N GLU A 357 20.83 -29.20 19.00
CA GLU A 357 20.15 -30.27 19.72
C GLU A 357 18.97 -30.85 18.90
N ASN A 358 18.40 -31.98 19.32
CA ASN A 358 17.24 -32.56 18.62
C ASN A 358 15.94 -31.99 19.21
N PRO A 359 15.23 -31.09 18.50
CA PRO A 359 14.01 -30.45 19.03
C PRO A 359 12.88 -31.45 19.26
N ASN A 360 12.78 -32.54 18.49
CA ASN A 360 11.78 -33.60 18.72
C ASN A 360 12.03 -34.31 20.05
N LYS A 361 13.30 -34.57 20.37
CA LYS A 361 13.69 -35.26 21.61
C LYS A 361 13.45 -34.36 22.82
N ALA A 362 13.90 -33.11 22.74
CA ALA A 362 13.76 -32.16 23.84
C ALA A 362 12.30 -31.77 24.09
N LEU A 363 11.46 -31.73 23.03
CA LEU A 363 10.01 -31.53 23.15
C LEU A 363 9.33 -32.74 23.80
N PHE A 364 9.73 -33.96 23.42
CA PHE A 364 9.23 -35.19 24.02
C PHE A 364 9.58 -35.27 25.51
N GLU A 365 10.84 -34.99 25.87
CA GLU A 365 11.31 -35.01 27.26
C GLU A 365 10.63 -33.94 28.11
N GLY A 366 10.46 -32.72 27.58
CA GLY A 366 9.71 -31.66 28.24
C GLY A 366 8.25 -32.04 28.51
N LEU A 367 7.56 -32.65 27.55
CA LEU A 367 6.18 -33.10 27.71
C LEU A 367 6.03 -34.26 28.70
N VAL A 368 6.98 -35.20 28.70
CA VAL A 368 7.02 -36.29 29.70
C VAL A 368 7.28 -35.73 31.10
N ALA A 369 8.16 -34.74 31.24
CA ALA A 369 8.49 -34.10 32.51
C ALA A 369 7.28 -33.39 33.14
N ILE A 370 6.43 -32.75 32.33
CA ILE A 370 5.18 -32.14 32.82
C ILE A 370 4.00 -33.13 32.94
N GLY A 371 4.23 -34.44 32.72
CA GLY A 371 3.23 -35.50 32.88
C GLY A 371 2.28 -35.70 31.70
N ARG A 372 2.50 -35.04 30.55
CA ARG A 372 1.68 -35.14 29.32
C ARG A 372 2.18 -36.25 28.39
N ARG A 373 2.25 -37.49 28.92
CA ARG A 373 2.77 -38.68 28.20
C ARG A 373 1.93 -39.05 26.98
N ASP A 374 0.63 -38.78 27.03
CA ASP A 374 -0.34 -38.94 25.95
C ASP A 374 -0.01 -38.10 24.71
N LEU A 375 0.31 -36.81 24.92
CA LEU A 375 0.74 -35.91 23.86
C LEU A 375 2.14 -36.23 23.36
N ALA A 376 3.06 -36.56 24.28
CA ALA A 376 4.43 -36.91 23.95
C ALA A 376 4.48 -38.12 23.00
N GLU A 377 3.69 -39.16 23.27
CA GLU A 377 3.61 -40.33 22.38
C GLU A 377 2.95 -40.03 21.03
N SER A 378 1.94 -39.16 20.99
CA SER A 378 1.28 -38.72 19.75
C SER A 378 2.24 -37.96 18.84
N ILE A 379 3.04 -37.06 19.41
CA ILE A 379 4.07 -36.29 18.69
C ILE A 379 5.20 -37.21 18.23
N ARG A 380 5.67 -38.13 19.08
CA ARG A 380 6.69 -39.13 18.73
C ARG A 380 6.26 -40.00 17.54
N LYS A 381 5.01 -40.48 17.54
CA LYS A 381 4.47 -41.31 16.46
C LYS A 381 4.38 -40.55 15.13
N LYS A 382 3.99 -39.27 15.16
CA LYS A 382 3.95 -38.41 13.97
C LYS A 382 5.33 -38.06 13.44
N ALA A 383 6.26 -37.70 14.33
CA ALA A 383 7.64 -37.41 13.96
C ALA A 383 8.36 -38.62 13.34
N ASN A 384 8.10 -39.84 13.84
CA ASN A 384 8.71 -41.07 13.33
C ASN A 384 8.00 -41.65 12.07
N ALA A 385 6.84 -41.11 11.68
CA ALA A 385 6.10 -41.55 10.49
C ALA A 385 6.50 -40.77 9.21
N ASP A 386 7.21 -39.66 9.35
CA ASP A 386 7.70 -38.85 8.23
C ASP A 386 9.05 -39.40 7.71
N PRO A 387 9.13 -39.92 6.46
CA PRO A 387 10.35 -40.52 5.92
C PRO A 387 11.50 -39.52 5.69
N GLY A 388 11.26 -38.21 5.82
CA GLY A 388 12.27 -37.16 5.63
C GLY A 388 13.07 -36.77 6.88
N THR A 389 12.72 -37.25 8.09
CA THR A 389 13.36 -36.80 9.34
C THR A 389 14.65 -37.58 9.67
N PRO A 390 15.84 -36.95 9.72
CA PRO A 390 17.11 -37.66 9.95
C PRO A 390 17.38 -37.99 11.43
N ARG A 391 16.50 -37.59 12.37
CA ARG A 391 16.68 -37.82 13.81
C ARG A 391 15.41 -38.41 14.46
N ARG A 392 15.22 -39.73 14.31
CA ARG A 392 14.12 -40.47 14.95
C ARG A 392 14.18 -40.34 16.48
N CYS A 393 13.03 -40.14 17.11
CA CYS A 393 12.90 -40.20 18.56
C CYS A 393 12.72 -41.65 19.00
N THR A 394 13.81 -42.28 19.44
CA THR A 394 13.78 -43.56 20.14
C THR A 394 13.53 -43.34 21.62
N ALA A 395 12.49 -43.96 22.16
CA ALA A 395 12.31 -44.05 23.60
C ALA A 395 13.38 -45.03 24.14
N MET A 396 14.06 -44.68 25.23
CA MET A 396 14.71 -45.68 26.07
C MET A 396 13.67 -46.34 26.96
#